data_AF-A0A8T6NPS2-F1
#
_entry.id   AF-A0A8T6NPS2-F1
#
_cell.length_a   1.000
_cell.length_b   1.000
_cell.length_c   1.000
_cell.angle_alpha   90.00
_cell.angle_beta   90.00
_cell.angle_gamma   90.00
#
_symmetry.space_group_name_H-M   'P 1'
#
loop_
_entity.id
_entity.type
_entity.pdbx_description
1 polymer ?
#
loop_
_entity_poly.entity_id
_entity_poly.type
_entity_poly.pdbx_seq_one_letter_code
_entity_poly.pdbx_strand_id
1 'polypeptide(L)'
;MRRKQTAAFLAIIMLSSVLFLSQTRPQSPVGTVNPEEATGGAPVAVDTDEDQIPDVHESAFSSAIGIPTIEEEFIVIGLDPLDSTDNLSDYDRDGATALQEFCWPYSLEACFSTRLSLTGKSPEETDSGFREYLDPRKSDTDGDGLPDGYEISMCTDGGAGYIDQASTAWVCLYFDPLDPRDAIEDPDQCIGLLDWGCGDGYDFDRDGVLEPGERFTSSEEYRYTQPSGWLDERDGLWCHGPIPGITVGACQTTVETETGIPGWLGSDPRYPDSDSYAIVEGVPTPLAVPGDGISDGWEYHYGLSPRNASDSIVDTDLDGWDSNRDGFLTPDNSIATSMWGEALSNYEEFQVSEDDGYSVRPGLYLGSSERPHEASFLTETSVPSISDSAIVSTQVSELLGTLVITSRNSVTILDPISQTTQAFQQPVPGTITDSILLTLSDDSNALVLSSNFGIGAFPLTEDGLNLDSSFFLEFDPILSVNPTSASMGPGALLLLGNQGGAHTTRINSDQGRLTIESPTAVEALEQILSSRNATGTVSLHLDRPGDTPLLLVGTDSGLIRWITNDLSETFGSPLWVYTEENAENFVGIADLLNSSKSSVVNVLEPAGILTSNGEIGQ
;
A
#
# COMPACT_ATOMS: atom_id res chain seq x y z
N MET A 1 9.26 7.24 77.69
CA MET A 1 9.97 7.78 76.50
C MET A 1 11.40 7.23 76.29
N ARG A 2 12.10 6.69 77.30
CA ARG A 2 13.52 6.26 77.17
C ARG A 2 13.84 4.90 76.54
N ARG A 3 12.87 4.03 76.19
CA ARG A 3 13.14 2.71 75.56
C ARG A 3 12.91 2.67 74.05
N LYS A 4 12.00 3.50 73.51
CA LYS A 4 11.71 3.55 72.07
C LYS A 4 12.75 4.33 71.27
N GLN A 5 13.40 5.33 71.87
CA GLN A 5 14.48 6.08 71.23
C GLN A 5 15.78 5.29 71.11
N THR A 6 16.07 4.39 72.04
CA THR A 6 17.29 3.55 72.01
C THR A 6 17.22 2.47 70.94
N ALA A 7 16.04 1.89 70.70
CA ALA A 7 15.82 0.90 69.66
C ALA A 7 15.93 1.51 68.24
N ALA A 8 15.40 2.72 68.05
CA ALA A 8 15.54 3.45 66.79
C ALA A 8 17.01 3.82 66.50
N PHE A 9 17.76 4.22 67.53
CA PHE A 9 19.18 4.56 67.37
C PHE A 9 20.05 3.34 67.03
N LEU A 10 19.78 2.18 67.65
CA LEU A 10 20.45 0.92 67.33
C LEU A 10 20.09 0.40 65.93
N ALA A 11 18.84 0.56 65.49
CA ALA A 11 18.42 0.21 64.14
C ALA A 11 19.11 1.08 63.08
N ILE A 12 19.25 2.39 63.33
CA ILE A 12 19.97 3.30 62.43
C ILE A 12 21.46 2.95 62.36
N ILE A 13 22.09 2.60 63.49
CA ILE A 13 23.50 2.17 63.49
C ILE A 13 23.66 0.87 62.70
N MET A 14 22.79 -0.13 62.93
CA MET A 14 22.80 -1.40 62.18
C MET A 14 22.60 -1.19 60.68
N LEU A 15 21.62 -0.38 60.26
CA LEU A 15 21.39 -0.04 58.85
C LEU A 15 22.58 0.72 58.26
N SER A 16 23.21 1.62 59.01
CA SER A 16 24.41 2.33 58.54
C SER A 16 25.59 1.38 58.35
N SER A 17 25.80 0.40 59.25
CA SER A 17 26.86 -0.60 59.10
C SER A 17 26.63 -1.57 57.94
N VAL A 18 25.38 -1.89 57.59
CA VAL A 18 25.06 -2.71 56.41
C VAL A 18 25.27 -1.92 55.11
N LEU A 19 24.95 -0.62 55.10
CA LEU A 19 25.26 0.28 53.98
C LEU A 19 26.76 0.47 53.74
N PHE A 20 27.59 0.42 54.79
CA PHE A 20 29.06 0.49 54.64
C PHE A 20 29.71 -0.82 54.20
N LEU A 21 29.13 -1.98 54.54
CA LEU A 21 29.62 -3.30 54.07
C LEU A 21 29.20 -3.60 52.62
N SER A 22 28.12 -2.99 52.14
CA SER A 22 27.62 -3.16 50.77
C SER A 22 28.36 -2.29 49.72
N GLN A 23 29.30 -1.43 50.13
CA GLN A 23 30.05 -0.54 49.23
C GLN A 23 31.56 -0.81 49.18
N THR A 24 32.05 -1.89 49.79
CA THR A 24 33.44 -2.31 49.57
C THR A 24 33.51 -3.24 48.37
N ARG A 25 33.88 -2.68 47.20
CA ARG A 25 34.39 -3.45 46.05
C ARG A 25 35.46 -4.45 46.52
N PRO A 26 35.60 -5.63 45.89
CA PRO A 26 36.85 -6.38 45.98
C PRO A 26 37.98 -5.44 45.53
N GLN A 27 38.86 -5.08 46.46
CA GLN A 27 40.04 -4.29 46.15
C GLN A 27 40.98 -5.21 45.37
N SER A 28 41.17 -4.92 44.08
CA SER A 28 42.30 -5.46 43.32
C SER A 28 43.60 -5.09 44.04
N PRO A 29 44.57 -6.00 44.18
CA PRO A 29 45.82 -5.70 44.87
C PRO A 29 46.64 -4.69 44.03
N VAL A 30 46.59 -3.42 44.43
CA VAL A 30 47.40 -2.36 43.81
C VAL A 30 48.79 -2.36 44.42
N GLY A 31 49.84 -2.31 43.60
CA GLY A 31 51.23 -2.33 44.05
C GLY A 31 51.67 -1.12 44.89
N THR A 32 50.88 -0.04 44.91
CA THR A 32 51.14 1.17 45.72
C THR A 32 49.86 1.97 45.94
N VAL A 33 49.73 2.58 47.13
CA VAL A 33 48.62 3.48 47.52
C VAL A 33 48.98 4.96 47.36
N ASN A 34 50.17 5.26 46.81
CA ASN A 34 50.65 6.62 46.60
C ASN A 34 50.23 7.12 45.20
N PRO A 35 49.36 8.14 45.09
CA PRO A 35 48.79 8.57 43.82
C PRO A 35 49.81 9.16 42.83
N GLU A 36 51.00 9.57 43.28
CA GLU A 36 52.08 10.06 42.39
C GLU A 36 52.94 8.92 41.80
N GLU A 37 52.84 7.70 42.33
CA GLU A 37 53.57 6.50 41.88
C GLU A 37 52.65 5.46 41.21
N ALA A 38 51.34 5.69 41.22
CA ALA A 38 50.36 4.84 40.57
C ALA A 38 50.40 5.06 39.06
N THR A 39 51.08 4.17 38.34
CA THR A 39 50.92 4.06 36.88
C THR A 39 49.53 3.47 36.62
N GLY A 40 48.60 4.32 36.16
CA GLY A 40 47.25 3.92 35.76
C GLY A 40 47.24 3.05 34.50
N GLY A 41 47.70 1.81 34.63
CA GLY A 41 47.40 0.75 33.67
C GLY A 41 45.97 0.26 33.88
N ALA A 42 45.30 -0.14 32.80
CA ALA A 42 44.04 -0.87 32.87
C ALA A 42 44.18 -2.06 33.86
N PRO A 43 43.11 -2.41 34.61
CA PRO A 43 43.15 -3.60 35.46
C PRO A 43 43.62 -4.80 34.63
N VAL A 44 44.54 -5.60 35.17
CA VAL A 44 44.98 -6.83 34.53
C VAL A 44 43.73 -7.72 34.45
N ALA A 45 43.20 -7.87 33.24
CA ALA A 45 42.29 -8.94 32.90
C ALA A 45 43.06 -10.24 33.15
N VAL A 46 42.77 -10.88 34.27
CA VAL A 46 43.24 -12.24 34.53
C VAL A 46 42.40 -13.14 33.62
N ASP A 47 43.08 -14.00 32.91
CA ASP A 47 42.54 -15.08 32.08
C ASP A 47 43.24 -16.32 32.68
N THR A 48 42.48 -17.06 33.49
CA THR A 48 43.01 -18.09 34.40
C THR A 48 43.29 -19.41 33.68
N ASP A 49 42.52 -19.72 32.65
CA ASP A 49 42.58 -20.96 31.88
C ASP A 49 43.20 -20.80 30.48
N GLU A 50 43.64 -19.57 30.15
CA GLU A 50 44.42 -19.18 28.96
C GLU A 50 43.65 -19.35 27.64
N ASP A 51 42.34 -19.10 27.67
CA ASP A 51 41.43 -19.31 26.55
C ASP A 51 41.15 -18.04 25.72
N GLN A 52 41.76 -16.92 26.10
CA GLN A 52 41.66 -15.58 25.50
C GLN A 52 40.43 -14.76 25.89
N ILE A 53 39.51 -15.33 26.68
CA ILE A 53 38.42 -14.62 27.31
C ILE A 53 38.85 -14.24 28.73
N PRO A 54 38.68 -12.97 29.16
CA PRO A 54 38.98 -12.60 30.53
C PRO A 54 38.00 -13.18 31.56
N ASP A 55 38.52 -13.62 32.72
CA ASP A 55 37.73 -14.12 33.87
C ASP A 55 36.57 -13.19 34.25
N VAL A 56 36.75 -11.88 34.05
CA VAL A 56 35.75 -10.84 34.37
C VAL A 56 34.55 -10.88 33.44
N HIS A 57 34.74 -11.22 32.17
CA HIS A 57 33.68 -11.37 31.18
C HIS A 57 32.95 -12.69 31.42
N GLU A 58 33.68 -13.79 31.57
CA GLU A 58 33.11 -15.10 31.88
C GLU A 58 32.31 -15.06 33.19
N SER A 59 32.85 -14.42 34.23
CA SER A 59 32.13 -14.24 35.50
C SER A 59 30.81 -13.47 35.33
N ALA A 60 30.74 -12.52 34.39
CA ALA A 60 29.51 -11.76 34.11
C ALA A 60 28.43 -12.66 33.47
N PHE A 61 28.85 -13.59 32.63
CA PHE A 61 27.99 -14.53 31.90
C PHE A 61 27.98 -15.95 32.48
N SER A 62 28.46 -16.14 33.71
CA SER A 62 28.60 -17.48 34.31
C SER A 62 27.31 -18.14 34.77
N SER A 63 26.24 -17.36 34.99
CA SER A 63 24.96 -17.92 35.42
C SER A 63 24.21 -18.50 34.23
N ALA A 64 23.79 -19.76 34.32
CA ALA A 64 22.90 -20.36 33.32
C ALA A 64 21.54 -19.63 33.26
N ILE A 65 20.98 -19.51 32.05
CA ILE A 65 19.66 -18.93 31.78
C ILE A 65 18.66 -20.06 31.51
N GLY A 66 17.52 -20.00 32.19
CA GLY A 66 16.40 -20.91 31.95
C GLY A 66 15.32 -20.21 31.12
N ILE A 67 15.05 -20.74 29.93
CA ILE A 67 14.03 -20.26 29.00
C ILE A 67 12.77 -21.13 29.21
N PRO A 68 11.65 -20.54 29.66
CA PRO A 68 10.42 -21.30 29.89
C PRO A 68 9.78 -21.69 28.57
N THR A 69 9.73 -22.99 28.25
CA THR A 69 8.95 -23.51 27.11
C THR A 69 7.68 -24.22 27.57
N ILE A 70 6.79 -24.58 26.63
CA ILE A 70 5.48 -25.19 26.91
C ILE A 70 5.62 -26.57 27.58
N GLU A 71 6.71 -27.29 27.30
CA GLU A 71 6.92 -28.66 27.79
C GLU A 71 7.89 -28.70 28.99
N GLU A 72 9.08 -28.10 28.85
CA GLU A 72 10.13 -28.07 29.88
C GLU A 72 10.93 -26.75 29.84
N GLU A 73 11.68 -26.43 30.89
CA GLU A 73 12.61 -25.29 30.90
C GLU A 73 13.87 -25.66 30.11
N PHE A 74 14.17 -24.93 29.04
CA PHE A 74 15.41 -25.09 28.28
C PHE A 74 16.51 -24.29 28.99
N ILE A 75 17.67 -24.90 29.23
CA ILE A 75 18.75 -24.27 30.01
C ILE A 75 19.94 -24.04 29.10
N VAL A 76 20.30 -22.77 28.94
CA VAL A 76 21.54 -22.35 28.30
C VAL A 76 22.60 -22.16 29.38
N ILE A 77 23.72 -22.87 29.25
CA ILE A 77 24.80 -22.81 30.23
C ILE A 77 25.65 -21.56 29.98
N GLY A 78 26.13 -20.95 31.06
CA GLY A 78 27.04 -19.80 30.99
C GLY A 78 28.50 -20.23 30.94
N LEU A 79 29.37 -19.23 30.82
CA LEU A 79 30.83 -19.41 30.76
C LEU A 79 31.43 -19.77 32.13
N ASP A 80 32.55 -20.50 32.15
CA ASP A 80 33.28 -20.90 33.34
C ASP A 80 34.76 -20.45 33.26
N PRO A 81 35.21 -19.50 34.12
CA PRO A 81 36.59 -18.98 34.18
C PRO A 81 37.74 -20.00 34.39
N LEU A 82 37.43 -21.28 34.38
CA LEU A 82 38.34 -22.40 34.61
C LEU A 82 38.27 -23.45 33.48
N ASP A 83 37.36 -23.30 32.51
CA ASP A 83 37.15 -24.22 31.39
C ASP A 83 37.60 -23.62 30.06
N SER A 84 38.86 -23.87 29.70
CA SER A 84 39.49 -23.31 28.50
C SER A 84 38.89 -23.75 27.14
N THR A 85 37.77 -24.45 27.14
CA THR A 85 37.09 -24.96 25.94
C THR A 85 35.80 -24.23 25.62
N ASP A 86 35.28 -23.41 26.55
CA ASP A 86 34.03 -22.69 26.36
C ASP A 86 34.17 -21.44 25.46
N ASN A 87 35.38 -20.93 25.22
CA ASN A 87 35.62 -19.94 24.16
C ASN A 87 35.14 -20.34 22.75
N LEU A 88 35.13 -21.64 22.44
CA LEU A 88 34.65 -22.19 21.17
C LEU A 88 33.21 -22.73 21.27
N SER A 89 32.56 -22.53 22.42
CA SER A 89 31.16 -22.91 22.60
C SER A 89 30.23 -21.91 21.91
N ASP A 90 29.08 -22.44 21.51
CA ASP A 90 27.95 -21.74 20.89
C ASP A 90 26.71 -22.38 21.57
N TYR A 91 26.48 -21.97 22.83
CA TYR A 91 25.54 -22.65 23.72
C TYR A 91 24.09 -22.21 23.49
N ASP A 92 23.92 -20.98 23.00
CA ASP A 92 22.69 -20.35 22.53
C ASP A 92 22.43 -20.55 21.04
N ARG A 93 23.35 -21.18 20.28
CA ARG A 93 23.11 -21.65 18.91
C ARG A 93 22.75 -20.54 17.93
N ASP A 94 23.25 -19.34 18.19
CA ASP A 94 23.06 -18.17 17.34
C ASP A 94 24.06 -18.16 16.17
N GLY A 95 25.04 -19.05 16.19
CA GLY A 95 26.08 -19.18 15.17
C GLY A 95 27.37 -18.43 15.48
N ALA A 96 27.42 -17.62 16.53
CA ALA A 96 28.64 -17.02 17.05
C ALA A 96 29.23 -17.91 18.15
N THR A 97 30.56 -18.02 18.19
CA THR A 97 31.23 -18.59 19.35
C THR A 97 31.35 -17.56 20.46
N ALA A 98 31.40 -18.01 21.72
CA ALA A 98 31.60 -17.13 22.88
C ALA A 98 32.80 -16.18 22.73
N LEU A 99 33.88 -16.63 22.06
CA LEU A 99 35.03 -15.78 21.75
C LEU A 99 34.72 -14.71 20.69
N GLN A 100 33.91 -15.04 19.67
CA GLN A 100 33.46 -14.06 18.66
C GLN A 100 32.57 -13.00 19.31
N GLU A 101 31.65 -13.41 20.18
CA GLU A 101 30.78 -12.52 20.93
C GLU A 101 31.55 -11.57 21.85
N PHE A 102 32.53 -12.10 22.60
CA PHE A 102 33.44 -11.27 23.39
C PHE A 102 34.22 -10.27 22.53
N CYS A 103 34.63 -10.68 21.33
CA CYS A 103 35.42 -9.87 20.42
C CYS A 103 34.63 -8.86 19.59
N TRP A 104 33.30 -8.98 19.51
CA TRP A 104 32.44 -8.05 18.77
C TRP A 104 32.70 -6.60 19.23
N PRO A 105 32.82 -5.60 18.32
CA PRO A 105 32.63 -5.63 16.86
C PRO A 105 33.91 -5.90 16.04
N TYR A 106 34.92 -6.54 16.62
CA TYR A 106 36.18 -6.84 15.95
C TYR A 106 36.22 -8.26 15.40
N SER A 107 36.89 -8.45 14.27
CA SER A 107 37.28 -9.81 13.86
C SER A 107 38.22 -10.43 14.90
N LEU A 108 38.25 -11.76 15.00
CA LEU A 108 39.13 -12.48 15.94
C LEU A 108 40.60 -12.07 15.80
N GLU A 109 41.07 -11.86 14.56
CA GLU A 109 42.43 -11.35 14.32
C GLU A 109 42.62 -9.93 14.86
N ALA A 110 41.70 -9.01 14.55
CA ALA A 110 41.79 -7.62 14.98
C ALA A 110 41.68 -7.47 16.50
N CYS A 111 40.81 -8.26 17.14
CA CYS A 111 40.54 -8.27 18.57
C CYS A 111 41.83 -8.44 19.42
N PHE A 112 42.79 -9.23 18.95
CA PHE A 112 44.04 -9.49 19.70
C PHE A 112 45.29 -8.83 19.12
N SER A 113 45.24 -8.36 17.86
CA SER A 113 46.43 -7.81 17.19
C SER A 113 46.40 -6.29 16.98
N THR A 114 45.27 -5.74 16.52
CA THR A 114 45.20 -4.36 16.02
C THR A 114 44.16 -3.49 16.70
N ARG A 115 43.29 -4.03 17.57
CA ARG A 115 42.23 -3.25 18.22
C ARG A 115 42.78 -2.04 18.97
N LEU A 116 42.10 -0.91 18.82
CA LEU A 116 42.46 0.35 19.46
C LEU A 116 41.53 0.74 20.61
N SER A 117 40.36 0.08 20.73
CA SER A 117 39.42 0.28 21.83
C SER A 117 39.00 -1.05 22.48
N LEU A 118 38.16 -0.97 23.52
CA LEU A 118 37.57 -2.14 24.17
C LEU A 118 36.46 -2.73 23.28
N THR A 119 36.23 -4.04 23.43
CA THR A 119 35.13 -4.76 22.76
C THR A 119 33.78 -4.36 23.35
N GLY A 120 32.69 -4.64 22.63
CA GLY A 120 31.33 -4.24 22.97
C GLY A 120 31.01 -2.76 22.73
N LYS A 121 29.73 -2.40 22.87
CA LYS A 121 29.19 -1.05 22.67
C LYS A 121 29.59 -0.14 23.83
N SER A 122 30.04 1.08 23.54
CA SER A 122 30.60 1.95 24.59
C SER A 122 29.51 2.46 25.55
N PRO A 123 29.82 2.71 26.84
CA PRO A 123 28.85 3.25 27.80
C PRO A 123 28.19 4.57 27.36
N GLU A 124 28.85 5.34 26.48
CA GLU A 124 28.34 6.58 25.92
C GLU A 124 27.28 6.36 24.83
N GLU A 125 27.27 5.19 24.21
CA GLU A 125 26.38 4.79 23.11
C GLU A 125 25.22 3.89 23.57
N THR A 126 25.24 3.48 24.84
CA THR A 126 24.24 2.61 25.47
C THR A 126 23.31 3.38 26.39
N ASP A 127 22.01 3.08 26.36
CA ASP A 127 21.02 3.69 27.28
C ASP A 127 21.24 3.28 28.75
N SER A 128 21.84 2.10 28.98
CA SER A 128 22.17 1.62 30.32
C SER A 128 23.29 2.44 30.98
N GLY A 129 24.08 3.18 30.19
CA GLY A 129 25.28 3.88 30.64
C GLY A 129 26.41 2.94 31.07
N PHE A 130 26.32 1.66 30.69
CA PHE A 130 27.32 0.62 30.92
C PHE A 130 27.72 0.01 29.58
N ARG A 131 28.92 -0.56 29.51
CA ARG A 131 29.38 -1.24 28.30
C ARG A 131 28.53 -2.51 28.10
N GLU A 132 27.95 -2.62 26.92
CA GLU A 132 27.12 -3.76 26.51
C GLU A 132 27.93 -4.70 25.61
N TYR A 133 27.68 -5.99 25.75
CA TYR A 133 28.33 -7.08 25.04
C TYR A 133 27.23 -8.03 24.57
N LEU A 134 27.52 -8.80 23.53
CA LEU A 134 26.73 -9.98 23.16
C LEU A 134 26.72 -10.96 24.35
N ASP A 135 25.55 -11.51 24.65
CA ASP A 135 25.34 -12.42 25.77
C ASP A 135 25.41 -13.87 25.26
N PRO A 136 26.48 -14.64 25.54
CA PRO A 136 26.75 -16.00 25.02
C PRO A 136 25.80 -17.09 25.53
N ARG A 137 24.64 -16.67 26.03
CA ARG A 137 23.57 -17.49 26.57
C ARG A 137 22.21 -17.14 25.95
N LYS A 138 22.17 -16.20 25.03
CA LYS A 138 20.95 -15.68 24.40
C LYS A 138 21.21 -15.55 22.93
N SER A 139 20.35 -16.16 22.14
CA SER A 139 20.55 -16.15 20.70
C SER A 139 20.33 -14.77 20.07
N ASP A 140 19.53 -13.93 20.73
CA ASP A 140 19.13 -12.57 20.32
C ASP A 140 19.33 -11.68 21.57
N THR A 141 20.45 -10.95 21.59
CA THR A 141 20.92 -10.22 22.76
C THR A 141 20.04 -9.01 23.06
N ASP A 142 19.65 -8.26 22.03
CA ASP A 142 18.91 -7.01 22.15
C ASP A 142 17.38 -7.18 22.06
N GLY A 143 16.91 -8.36 21.64
CA GLY A 143 15.53 -8.83 21.68
C GLY A 143 14.69 -8.34 20.50
N ASP A 144 15.32 -8.07 19.37
CA ASP A 144 14.72 -7.48 18.18
C ASP A 144 14.09 -8.55 17.24
N GLY A 145 14.46 -9.81 17.45
CA GLY A 145 13.97 -10.98 16.75
C GLY A 145 14.94 -11.58 15.71
N LEU A 146 16.11 -10.98 15.53
CA LEU A 146 17.22 -11.48 14.75
C LEU A 146 18.28 -12.10 15.67
N PRO A 147 18.83 -13.28 15.33
CA PRO A 147 19.93 -13.84 16.11
C PRO A 147 21.25 -13.10 15.90
N ASP A 148 22.08 -12.98 16.94
CA ASP A 148 23.32 -12.19 16.88
C ASP A 148 24.25 -12.71 15.77
N GLY A 149 24.48 -14.02 15.69
CA GLY A 149 25.29 -14.60 14.61
C GLY A 149 24.70 -14.41 13.20
N TYR A 150 23.38 -14.33 13.04
CA TYR A 150 22.73 -13.98 11.76
C TYR A 150 23.05 -12.54 11.36
N GLU A 151 22.89 -11.61 12.27
CA GLU A 151 23.19 -10.19 12.05
C GLU A 151 24.67 -9.93 11.80
N ILE A 152 25.56 -10.59 12.56
CA ILE A 152 27.01 -10.56 12.31
C ILE A 152 27.30 -11.04 10.88
N SER A 153 26.67 -12.13 10.44
CA SER A 153 26.82 -12.64 9.06
C SER A 153 26.34 -11.60 8.04
N MET A 154 25.18 -10.97 8.25
CA MET A 154 24.63 -9.95 7.34
C MET A 154 25.49 -8.68 7.27
N CYS A 155 25.96 -8.20 8.42
CA CYS A 155 26.83 -7.03 8.52
C CYS A 155 28.22 -7.28 7.88
N THR A 156 28.76 -8.50 8.02
CA THR A 156 30.13 -8.81 7.55
C THR A 156 30.14 -9.40 6.14
N ASP A 157 29.91 -10.71 6.02
CA ASP A 157 29.94 -11.44 4.75
C ASP A 157 28.77 -11.06 3.84
N GLY A 158 27.66 -10.60 4.41
CA GLY A 158 26.48 -10.09 3.70
C GLY A 158 26.64 -8.66 3.16
N GLY A 159 27.70 -7.94 3.52
CA GLY A 159 28.00 -6.62 2.95
C GLY A 159 27.08 -5.47 3.41
N ALA A 160 26.30 -5.65 4.48
CA ALA A 160 25.50 -4.59 5.10
C ALA A 160 26.30 -3.71 6.08
N GLY A 161 27.61 -3.94 6.19
CA GLY A 161 28.51 -3.17 7.04
C GLY A 161 29.87 -2.94 6.38
N TYR A 162 30.74 -2.19 7.07
CA TYR A 162 32.11 -1.95 6.64
C TYR A 162 33.07 -1.87 7.82
N ILE A 163 34.35 -2.12 7.55
CA ILE A 163 35.41 -1.96 8.57
C ILE A 163 35.85 -0.49 8.61
N ASP A 164 35.76 0.14 9.78
CA ASP A 164 36.36 1.45 10.00
C ASP A 164 37.90 1.32 10.05
N GLN A 165 38.58 1.98 9.12
CA GLN A 165 40.04 1.96 9.01
C GLN A 165 40.74 2.59 10.23
N ALA A 166 40.05 3.48 10.96
CA ALA A 166 40.63 4.13 12.12
C ALA A 166 40.62 3.21 13.35
N SER A 167 39.48 2.58 13.65
CA SER A 167 39.32 1.72 14.83
C SER A 167 39.63 0.24 14.58
N THR A 168 39.57 -0.24 13.33
CA THR A 168 39.56 -1.65 12.91
C THR A 168 38.32 -2.44 13.35
N ALA A 169 37.28 -1.76 13.84
CA ALA A 169 35.99 -2.34 14.17
C ALA A 169 35.09 -2.42 12.93
N TRP A 170 34.17 -3.39 12.92
CA TRP A 170 33.02 -3.36 12.05
C TRP A 170 32.04 -2.27 12.47
N VAL A 171 31.46 -1.61 11.49
CA VAL A 171 30.34 -0.68 11.62
C VAL A 171 29.20 -1.26 10.80
N CYS A 172 28.18 -1.73 11.49
CA CYS A 172 26.95 -2.23 10.89
C CYS A 172 26.01 -1.06 10.62
N LEU A 173 25.35 -1.07 9.46
CA LEU A 173 24.42 -0.01 9.09
C LEU A 173 22.99 -0.29 9.56
N TYR A 174 22.58 -1.58 9.56
CA TYR A 174 21.19 -2.01 9.77
C TYR A 174 21.00 -3.39 10.45
N PHE A 175 22.09 -4.13 10.68
CA PHE A 175 22.06 -5.45 11.32
C PHE A 175 23.14 -5.43 12.41
N ASP A 176 22.88 -4.65 13.47
CA ASP A 176 23.76 -4.55 14.64
C ASP A 176 23.13 -5.34 15.80
N PRO A 177 23.75 -6.45 16.26
CA PRO A 177 23.21 -7.30 17.34
C PRO A 177 23.05 -6.65 18.73
N LEU A 178 23.30 -5.34 18.82
CA LEU A 178 23.16 -4.52 20.01
C LEU A 178 22.29 -3.27 19.72
N ASP A 179 21.50 -3.28 18.65
CA ASP A 179 20.57 -2.21 18.26
C ASP A 179 19.14 -2.73 18.05
N PRO A 180 18.27 -2.63 19.07
CA PRO A 180 16.93 -3.24 19.04
C PRO A 180 15.94 -2.54 18.09
N ARG A 181 16.42 -1.56 17.31
CA ARG A 181 15.62 -0.88 16.29
C ARG A 181 15.47 -1.71 15.03
N ASP A 182 16.40 -2.65 14.81
CA ASP A 182 16.46 -3.50 13.62
C ASP A 182 15.18 -4.38 13.50
N ALA A 183 14.47 -4.63 14.62
CA ALA A 183 13.13 -5.22 14.69
C ALA A 183 12.06 -4.61 13.76
N ILE A 184 12.12 -3.30 13.50
CA ILE A 184 11.10 -2.57 12.71
C ILE A 184 11.70 -1.87 11.49
N GLU A 185 13.02 -1.94 11.33
CA GLU A 185 13.69 -1.37 10.18
C GLU A 185 13.55 -2.32 8.99
N ASP A 186 13.47 -1.69 7.83
CA ASP A 186 13.33 -2.34 6.55
C ASP A 186 14.31 -1.64 5.60
N PRO A 187 15.58 -2.08 5.65
CA PRO A 187 16.68 -1.33 5.06
C PRO A 187 16.87 -1.62 3.58
N ASP A 188 16.06 -2.47 2.95
CA ASP A 188 16.26 -3.04 1.62
C ASP A 188 17.01 -2.17 0.61
N GLN A 189 17.89 -2.82 -0.15
CA GLN A 189 18.63 -2.16 -1.20
C GLN A 189 17.70 -1.72 -2.34
N CYS A 190 17.85 -0.46 -2.72
CA CYS A 190 17.12 0.12 -3.83
C CYS A 190 17.52 -0.52 -5.16
N ILE A 191 16.54 -1.06 -5.89
CA ILE A 191 16.75 -1.72 -7.19
C ILE A 191 17.52 -0.79 -8.15
N GLY A 192 18.64 -1.29 -8.68
CA GLY A 192 19.46 -0.58 -9.67
C GLY A 192 20.28 0.59 -9.12
N LEU A 193 20.22 0.85 -7.80
CA LEU A 193 21.02 1.83 -7.07
C LEU A 193 21.88 1.11 -6.02
N LEU A 194 22.91 1.79 -5.51
CA LEU A 194 23.72 1.30 -4.38
C LEU A 194 23.30 2.06 -3.10
N ASP A 195 22.01 2.32 -2.98
CA ASP A 195 21.38 3.04 -1.87
C ASP A 195 20.48 2.07 -1.10
N TRP A 196 20.25 2.36 0.18
CA TRP A 196 19.48 1.53 1.12
C TRP A 196 18.25 2.30 1.61
N GLY A 197 17.27 1.57 2.14
CA GLY A 197 16.04 2.10 2.72
C GLY A 197 14.94 2.35 1.69
N CYS A 198 14.95 1.61 0.58
CA CYS A 198 13.78 1.54 -0.28
C CYS A 198 12.66 0.75 0.40
N GLY A 199 13.03 -0.24 1.18
CA GLY A 199 12.10 -1.14 1.84
C GLY A 199 11.26 -1.94 0.85
N ASP A 200 10.45 -2.81 1.40
CA ASP A 200 9.37 -3.44 0.72
C ASP A 200 8.17 -3.62 1.68
N GLY A 201 7.20 -4.44 1.31
CA GLY A 201 5.94 -4.55 2.03
C GLY A 201 4.73 -4.36 1.14
N TYR A 202 3.57 -4.16 1.77
CA TYR A 202 2.31 -3.99 1.08
C TYR A 202 1.46 -2.91 1.74
N ASP A 203 1.23 -1.82 1.01
CA ASP A 203 0.34 -0.72 1.38
C ASP A 203 -1.11 -1.23 1.43
N PHE A 204 -1.58 -1.59 2.63
CA PHE A 204 -2.89 -2.18 2.86
C PHE A 204 -3.99 -1.15 2.65
N ASP A 205 -3.75 0.09 3.09
CA ASP A 205 -4.73 1.16 3.08
C ASP A 205 -4.71 2.00 1.80
N ARG A 206 -3.78 1.66 0.89
CA ARG A 206 -3.52 2.13 -0.46
C ARG A 206 -3.51 3.65 -0.59
N ASP A 207 -2.86 4.31 0.35
CA ASP A 207 -2.68 5.76 0.37
C ASP A 207 -1.42 6.23 -0.38
N GLY A 208 -0.58 5.28 -0.82
CA GLY A 208 0.65 5.49 -1.57
C GLY A 208 1.90 5.65 -0.70
N VAL A 209 1.82 5.36 0.60
CA VAL A 209 2.93 5.43 1.54
C VAL A 209 3.05 4.11 2.31
N LEU A 210 4.21 3.45 2.23
CA LEU A 210 4.51 2.30 3.07
C LEU A 210 4.82 2.73 4.51
N GLU A 211 3.87 2.48 5.39
CA GLU A 211 3.99 2.83 6.81
C GLU A 211 4.72 1.74 7.59
N PRO A 212 5.26 2.03 8.80
CA PRO A 212 5.99 1.02 9.58
C PRO A 212 5.20 -0.26 9.92
N GLY A 213 3.86 -0.24 9.85
CA GLY A 213 3.02 -1.43 10.04
C GLY A 213 2.72 -2.21 8.76
N GLU A 214 3.19 -1.72 7.61
CA GLU A 214 2.95 -2.25 6.26
C GLU A 214 4.22 -2.80 5.61
N ARG A 215 5.38 -2.51 6.22
CA ARG A 215 6.68 -3.03 5.83
C ARG A 215 6.75 -4.52 6.08
N PHE A 216 7.53 -5.21 5.24
CA PHE A 216 7.96 -6.55 5.55
C PHE A 216 9.34 -6.44 6.20
N THR A 217 9.35 -6.51 7.54
CA THR A 217 10.54 -6.14 8.32
C THR A 217 11.62 -7.23 8.27
N SER A 218 12.87 -6.86 8.52
CA SER A 218 14.01 -7.79 8.54
C SER A 218 13.77 -9.03 9.42
N SER A 219 13.09 -8.85 10.56
CA SER A 219 12.75 -9.94 11.48
C SER A 219 11.67 -10.88 10.96
N GLU A 220 10.71 -10.37 10.18
CA GLU A 220 9.66 -11.15 9.54
C GLU A 220 10.20 -11.96 8.36
N GLU A 221 11.12 -11.36 7.61
CA GLU A 221 11.85 -11.98 6.50
C GLU A 221 12.71 -13.16 6.95
N TYR A 222 13.56 -12.95 7.98
CA TYR A 222 14.36 -14.01 8.58
C TYR A 222 13.49 -15.19 9.02
N ARG A 223 12.32 -14.88 9.59
CA ARG A 223 11.37 -15.89 10.12
C ARG A 223 10.39 -16.39 9.08
N TYR A 224 10.53 -16.00 7.80
CA TYR A 224 9.64 -16.49 6.75
C TYR A 224 9.66 -18.03 6.72
N THR A 225 8.46 -18.63 6.77
CA THR A 225 8.20 -20.09 6.91
C THR A 225 8.68 -20.77 8.20
N GLN A 226 9.18 -20.02 9.19
CA GLN A 226 9.59 -20.57 10.47
C GLN A 226 8.37 -21.14 11.24
N PRO A 227 8.45 -22.38 11.76
CA PRO A 227 7.36 -22.98 12.53
C PRO A 227 7.00 -22.19 13.78
N SER A 228 5.71 -22.15 14.12
CA SER A 228 5.27 -21.52 15.37
C SER A 228 5.90 -22.18 16.61
N GLY A 229 6.40 -21.35 17.54
CA GLY A 229 7.05 -21.81 18.77
C GLY A 229 8.50 -22.25 18.59
N TRP A 230 9.13 -21.84 17.48
CA TRP A 230 10.58 -21.93 17.28
C TRP A 230 11.32 -21.14 18.36
N LEU A 231 12.44 -21.69 18.81
CA LEU A 231 13.35 -21.05 19.74
C LEU A 231 14.76 -21.36 19.27
N ASP A 232 15.50 -20.35 18.81
CA ASP A 232 16.83 -20.54 18.22
C ASP A 232 17.79 -21.26 19.19
N GLU A 233 17.74 -20.96 20.50
CA GLU A 233 18.57 -21.65 21.50
C GLU A 233 18.33 -23.16 21.58
N ARG A 234 17.10 -23.61 21.28
CA ARG A 234 16.72 -25.03 21.34
C ARG A 234 16.82 -25.70 19.98
N ASP A 235 16.31 -25.05 18.94
CA ASP A 235 16.04 -25.62 17.63
C ASP A 235 17.14 -25.29 16.61
N GLY A 236 17.95 -24.26 16.90
CA GLY A 236 19.01 -23.72 16.05
C GLY A 236 18.51 -22.63 15.11
N LEU A 237 19.45 -21.93 14.47
CA LEU A 237 19.18 -20.92 13.45
C LEU A 237 18.32 -21.45 12.30
N TRP A 238 17.53 -20.56 11.71
CA TRP A 238 16.68 -20.82 10.55
C TRP A 238 17.46 -20.91 9.22
N CYS A 239 18.36 -21.88 9.15
CA CYS A 239 19.20 -22.17 8.00
C CYS A 239 19.38 -23.67 7.75
N HIS A 240 19.94 -24.02 6.60
CA HIS A 240 20.32 -25.37 6.23
C HIS A 240 21.79 -25.46 5.84
N GLY A 241 22.50 -26.44 6.39
CA GLY A 241 23.89 -26.74 6.02
C GLY A 241 24.92 -25.75 6.57
N PRO A 242 26.19 -25.87 6.16
CA PRO A 242 27.23 -24.95 6.62
C PRO A 242 27.09 -23.58 5.94
N ILE A 243 26.99 -22.52 6.74
CA ILE A 243 27.04 -21.13 6.29
C ILE A 243 28.43 -20.55 6.61
N PRO A 244 29.08 -19.84 5.68
CA PRO A 244 30.33 -19.12 5.97
C PRO A 244 30.16 -18.16 7.16
N GLY A 245 31.14 -18.12 8.06
CA GLY A 245 31.09 -17.23 9.24
C GLY A 245 30.29 -17.78 10.43
N ILE A 246 29.42 -18.77 10.21
CA ILE A 246 28.55 -19.37 11.21
C ILE A 246 29.14 -20.67 11.78
N THR A 247 28.98 -20.87 13.09
CA THR A 247 29.45 -22.06 13.80
C THR A 247 28.80 -23.34 13.26
N VAL A 248 29.63 -24.37 13.04
CA VAL A 248 29.17 -25.64 12.46
C VAL A 248 28.22 -26.33 13.42
N GLY A 249 26.96 -26.48 13.01
CA GLY A 249 25.91 -27.12 13.81
C GLY A 249 24.94 -26.15 14.48
N ALA A 250 25.09 -24.84 14.27
CA ALA A 250 24.13 -23.82 14.71
C ALA A 250 22.80 -23.91 13.95
N CYS A 251 22.85 -24.18 12.64
CA CYS A 251 21.66 -24.37 11.82
C CYS A 251 20.81 -25.58 12.24
N GLN A 252 19.51 -25.45 12.06
CA GLN A 252 18.58 -26.56 12.20
C GLN A 252 18.85 -27.72 11.23
N THR A 253 18.30 -28.90 11.54
CA THR A 253 18.62 -30.17 10.83
C THR A 253 17.43 -30.88 10.20
N THR A 254 16.23 -30.31 10.31
CA THR A 254 14.97 -30.93 9.91
C THR A 254 14.48 -30.53 8.52
N VAL A 255 14.80 -29.31 8.10
CA VAL A 255 14.36 -28.69 6.85
C VAL A 255 15.58 -28.50 5.95
N GLU A 256 15.42 -28.75 4.66
CA GLU A 256 16.43 -28.49 3.64
C GLU A 256 15.91 -27.37 2.72
N THR A 257 16.83 -26.62 2.09
CA THR A 257 16.42 -25.70 1.02
C THR A 257 15.85 -26.47 -0.16
N GLU A 258 15.02 -25.82 -0.95
CA GLU A 258 14.32 -26.40 -2.09
C GLU A 258 15.30 -26.89 -3.17
N THR A 259 16.46 -26.23 -3.28
CA THR A 259 17.55 -26.60 -4.20
C THR A 259 18.53 -27.61 -3.60
N GLY A 260 18.46 -27.88 -2.29
CA GLY A 260 19.43 -28.70 -1.55
C GLY A 260 20.81 -28.05 -1.36
N ILE A 261 20.93 -26.75 -1.62
CA ILE A 261 22.16 -25.97 -1.44
C ILE A 261 22.11 -25.31 -0.05
N PRO A 262 23.20 -25.35 0.75
CA PRO A 262 23.25 -24.66 2.04
C PRO A 262 22.93 -23.16 1.94
N GLY A 263 22.17 -22.64 2.91
CA GLY A 263 21.74 -21.24 2.94
C GLY A 263 20.67 -20.98 4.00
N TRP A 264 20.23 -19.72 4.09
CA TRP A 264 19.11 -19.29 4.93
C TRP A 264 17.78 -19.84 4.39
N LEU A 265 16.82 -20.08 5.29
CA LEU A 265 15.49 -20.60 4.95
C LEU A 265 14.42 -19.51 4.85
N GLY A 266 14.66 -18.34 5.44
CA GLY A 266 13.85 -17.13 5.25
C GLY A 266 14.16 -16.40 3.93
N SER A 267 13.45 -15.30 3.68
CA SER A 267 13.81 -14.32 2.64
C SER A 267 15.06 -13.54 3.06
N ASP A 268 15.68 -12.84 2.11
CA ASP A 268 16.93 -12.11 2.34
C ASP A 268 16.66 -10.61 2.56
N PRO A 269 16.74 -10.10 3.80
CA PRO A 269 16.29 -8.75 4.20
C PRO A 269 17.15 -7.59 3.72
N ARG A 270 17.99 -7.87 2.73
CA ARG A 270 18.84 -6.91 2.06
C ARG A 270 18.27 -6.55 0.70
N TYR A 271 17.33 -7.34 0.18
CA TYR A 271 16.82 -7.22 -1.16
C TYR A 271 15.29 -7.27 -1.15
N PRO A 272 14.61 -6.29 -1.77
CA PRO A 272 13.15 -6.24 -1.81
C PRO A 272 12.51 -7.32 -2.68
N ASP A 273 13.32 -8.12 -3.37
CA ASP A 273 12.94 -9.20 -4.29
C ASP A 273 14.04 -10.26 -4.19
N SER A 274 13.85 -11.21 -3.26
CA SER A 274 14.88 -12.14 -2.79
C SER A 274 14.73 -13.55 -3.34
N ASP A 275 13.93 -13.74 -4.41
CA ASP A 275 13.76 -15.05 -5.02
C ASP A 275 15.09 -15.72 -5.30
N SER A 276 15.25 -16.93 -4.77
CA SER A 276 16.53 -17.64 -4.81
C SER A 276 16.52 -18.80 -5.80
N TYR A 277 15.34 -19.28 -6.20
CA TYR A 277 15.20 -20.40 -7.12
C TYR A 277 13.96 -20.29 -8.01
N ALA A 278 13.96 -21.06 -9.10
CA ALA A 278 12.81 -21.26 -9.98
C ALA A 278 12.60 -22.75 -10.26
N ILE A 279 11.35 -23.16 -10.49
CA ILE A 279 10.98 -24.51 -10.89
C ILE A 279 11.14 -24.66 -12.41
N VAL A 280 12.24 -25.30 -12.83
CA VAL A 280 12.52 -25.60 -14.23
C VAL A 280 12.26 -27.08 -14.48
N GLU A 281 11.29 -27.39 -15.35
CA GLU A 281 10.88 -28.77 -15.66
C GLU A 281 10.52 -29.61 -14.41
N GLY A 282 9.96 -28.96 -13.38
CA GLY A 282 9.58 -29.61 -12.12
C GLY A 282 10.74 -29.81 -11.13
N VAL A 283 11.88 -29.18 -11.37
CA VAL A 283 13.05 -29.23 -10.49
C VAL A 283 13.41 -27.82 -10.00
N PRO A 284 13.48 -27.58 -8.68
CA PRO A 284 13.98 -26.33 -8.13
C PRO A 284 15.43 -26.11 -8.57
N THR A 285 15.66 -24.99 -9.24
CA THR A 285 16.95 -24.61 -9.81
C THR A 285 17.33 -23.23 -9.28
N PRO A 286 18.52 -23.08 -8.66
CA PRO A 286 18.94 -21.79 -8.11
C PRO A 286 19.08 -20.74 -9.20
N LEU A 287 18.70 -19.51 -8.88
CA LEU A 287 18.84 -18.37 -9.77
C LEU A 287 20.29 -17.84 -9.76
N ALA A 288 20.71 -17.33 -10.93
CA ALA A 288 22.01 -16.66 -11.05
C ALA A 288 21.94 -15.19 -10.63
N VAL A 289 20.76 -14.58 -10.79
CA VAL A 289 20.39 -13.24 -10.33
C VAL A 289 19.10 -13.45 -9.56
N PRO A 290 19.08 -13.14 -8.25
CA PRO A 290 17.85 -13.23 -7.47
C PRO A 290 16.74 -12.36 -8.04
N GLY A 291 15.52 -12.78 -7.77
CA GLY A 291 14.31 -12.02 -8.02
C GLY A 291 13.56 -12.34 -9.31
N ASP A 292 12.26 -12.06 -9.30
CA ASP A 292 11.36 -12.23 -10.43
C ASP A 292 10.56 -10.97 -10.82
N GLY A 293 10.75 -9.89 -10.07
CA GLY A 293 10.16 -8.57 -10.29
C GLY A 293 8.86 -8.33 -9.51
N ILE A 294 8.47 -9.22 -8.61
CA ILE A 294 7.48 -8.98 -7.54
C ILE A 294 8.26 -8.76 -6.23
N SER A 295 7.78 -7.90 -5.34
CA SER A 295 8.45 -7.70 -4.04
C SER A 295 8.07 -8.76 -3.01
N ASP A 296 9.01 -9.10 -2.13
CA ASP A 296 8.85 -10.14 -1.11
C ASP A 296 7.66 -9.85 -0.19
N GLY A 297 7.49 -8.59 0.23
CA GLY A 297 6.37 -8.16 1.05
C GLY A 297 5.00 -8.28 0.36
N TRP A 298 4.94 -8.07 -0.96
CA TRP A 298 3.72 -8.29 -1.74
C TRP A 298 3.42 -9.78 -1.83
N GLU A 299 4.44 -10.59 -2.15
CA GLU A 299 4.32 -12.04 -2.20
C GLU A 299 3.85 -12.63 -0.88
N TYR A 300 4.46 -12.22 0.23
CA TYR A 300 4.08 -12.62 1.57
C TYR A 300 2.61 -12.30 1.87
N HIS A 301 2.15 -11.10 1.48
CA HIS A 301 0.76 -10.71 1.70
C HIS A 301 -0.24 -11.59 0.93
N TYR A 302 0.04 -11.88 -0.34
CA TYR A 302 -0.83 -12.67 -1.21
C TYR A 302 -0.62 -14.18 -1.08
N GLY A 303 0.32 -14.62 -0.23
CA GLY A 303 0.59 -16.02 0.05
C GLY A 303 1.41 -16.72 -1.04
N LEU A 304 2.17 -15.95 -1.82
CA LEU A 304 3.23 -16.44 -2.69
C LEU A 304 4.50 -16.68 -1.86
N SER A 305 5.55 -17.13 -2.53
CA SER A 305 6.79 -17.50 -1.89
C SER A 305 7.91 -16.55 -2.33
N PRO A 306 8.39 -15.63 -1.45
CA PRO A 306 9.54 -14.72 -1.64
C PRO A 306 10.89 -15.34 -2.01
N ARG A 307 10.90 -16.65 -2.25
CA ARG A 307 12.09 -17.45 -2.58
C ARG A 307 11.92 -18.16 -3.92
N ASN A 308 10.72 -18.18 -4.49
CA ASN A 308 10.29 -18.99 -5.63
C ASN A 308 9.81 -18.14 -6.82
N ALA A 309 10.74 -17.73 -7.67
CA ALA A 309 10.49 -16.95 -8.89
C ALA A 309 9.56 -17.58 -9.96
N SER A 310 8.99 -18.75 -9.72
CA SER A 310 8.11 -19.45 -10.67
C SER A 310 6.63 -19.25 -10.40
N ASP A 311 6.26 -18.72 -9.24
CA ASP A 311 4.88 -18.38 -8.95
C ASP A 311 4.47 -17.02 -9.56
N SER A 312 5.40 -16.11 -9.91
CA SER A 312 5.05 -14.87 -10.65
C SER A 312 4.22 -15.07 -11.91
N ILE A 313 4.45 -16.14 -12.67
CA ILE A 313 3.75 -16.42 -13.94
C ILE A 313 2.48 -17.26 -13.76
N VAL A 314 2.13 -17.61 -12.52
CA VAL A 314 0.94 -18.39 -12.21
C VAL A 314 -0.22 -17.43 -11.98
N ASP A 315 -1.39 -17.77 -12.52
CA ASP A 315 -2.67 -17.15 -12.18
C ASP A 315 -3.26 -17.96 -11.02
N THR A 316 -3.08 -17.47 -9.80
CA THR A 316 -3.39 -18.22 -8.57
C THR A 316 -4.88 -18.23 -8.27
N ASP A 317 -5.61 -17.17 -8.62
CA ASP A 317 -7.02 -16.99 -8.29
C ASP A 317 -7.98 -17.28 -9.48
N LEU A 318 -7.42 -17.51 -10.68
CA LEU A 318 -8.08 -17.94 -11.90
C LEU A 318 -9.06 -16.90 -12.46
N ASP A 319 -8.73 -15.62 -12.36
CA ASP A 319 -9.58 -14.52 -12.79
C ASP A 319 -9.35 -14.04 -14.24
N GLY A 320 -8.41 -14.67 -14.95
CA GLY A 320 -8.07 -14.38 -16.34
C GLY A 320 -9.24 -14.36 -17.34
N TRP A 321 -9.06 -13.65 -18.45
CA TRP A 321 -10.11 -13.39 -19.46
C TRP A 321 -9.77 -13.93 -20.85
N ASP A 322 -10.65 -14.79 -21.38
CA ASP A 322 -10.57 -15.34 -22.75
C ASP A 322 -10.91 -14.26 -23.80
N SER A 323 -9.90 -13.47 -24.13
CA SER A 323 -9.98 -12.33 -25.04
C SER A 323 -10.34 -12.76 -26.46
N ASN A 324 -9.80 -13.90 -26.89
CA ASN A 324 -9.96 -14.41 -28.25
C ASN A 324 -11.21 -15.31 -28.44
N ARG A 325 -11.84 -15.73 -27.34
CA ARG A 325 -13.05 -16.57 -27.24
C ARG A 325 -12.91 -17.98 -27.80
N ASP A 326 -11.74 -18.58 -27.70
CA ASP A 326 -11.49 -19.96 -28.14
C ASP A 326 -11.84 -21.01 -27.08
N GLY A 327 -12.21 -20.57 -25.87
CA GLY A 327 -12.63 -21.39 -24.76
C GLY A 327 -11.49 -21.87 -23.86
N PHE A 328 -10.29 -21.33 -24.02
CA PHE A 328 -9.13 -21.60 -23.18
C PHE A 328 -8.57 -20.29 -22.61
N LEU A 329 -8.02 -20.35 -21.40
CA LEU A 329 -7.17 -19.29 -20.87
C LEU A 329 -5.73 -19.70 -21.10
N THR A 330 -5.03 -18.93 -21.95
CA THR A 330 -3.62 -19.18 -22.25
C THR A 330 -2.76 -18.68 -21.09
N PRO A 331 -1.95 -19.54 -20.43
CA PRO A 331 -1.08 -19.11 -19.34
C PRO A 331 0.17 -18.38 -19.85
N ASP A 332 0.79 -17.64 -18.95
CA ASP A 332 2.07 -16.99 -19.19
C ASP A 332 3.22 -17.98 -19.14
N ASN A 333 4.20 -17.81 -20.05
CA ASN A 333 5.41 -18.63 -20.06
C ASN A 333 6.60 -17.95 -19.36
N SER A 334 6.57 -16.63 -19.25
CA SER A 334 7.56 -15.80 -18.57
C SER A 334 7.02 -14.40 -18.36
N ILE A 335 7.55 -13.68 -17.37
CA ILE A 335 7.29 -12.26 -17.12
C ILE A 335 7.47 -11.37 -18.36
N ALA A 336 8.39 -11.73 -19.27
CA ALA A 336 8.64 -10.97 -20.50
C ALA A 336 7.57 -11.16 -21.57
N THR A 337 6.71 -12.17 -21.41
CA THR A 337 5.62 -12.50 -22.33
C THR A 337 4.24 -12.39 -21.69
N SER A 338 4.17 -11.89 -20.45
CA SER A 338 2.92 -11.84 -19.67
C SER A 338 1.80 -11.11 -20.41
N MET A 339 2.16 -9.97 -21.03
CA MET A 339 1.24 -9.17 -21.86
C MET A 339 0.58 -9.90 -23.05
N TRP A 340 0.96 -11.13 -23.36
CA TRP A 340 0.38 -11.95 -24.44
C TRP A 340 -0.48 -13.11 -23.94
N GLY A 341 -0.41 -13.46 -22.65
CA GLY A 341 -1.29 -14.43 -22.02
C GLY A 341 -2.70 -13.90 -21.85
N GLU A 342 -3.58 -14.81 -21.43
CA GLU A 342 -4.97 -14.52 -21.06
C GLU A 342 -5.24 -14.87 -19.59
N ALA A 343 -4.35 -15.65 -18.96
CA ALA A 343 -4.32 -15.85 -17.52
C ALA A 343 -3.63 -14.62 -16.92
N LEU A 344 -4.37 -13.81 -16.16
CA LEU A 344 -3.82 -12.64 -15.48
C LEU A 344 -2.86 -13.18 -14.41
N SER A 345 -1.56 -13.14 -14.67
CA SER A 345 -0.59 -13.74 -13.75
C SER A 345 -0.33 -12.86 -12.54
N ASN A 346 0.17 -13.47 -11.44
CA ASN A 346 0.54 -12.74 -10.22
C ASN A 346 1.45 -11.52 -10.52
N TYR A 347 2.36 -11.64 -11.50
CA TYR A 347 3.20 -10.52 -11.94
C TYR A 347 2.39 -9.39 -12.59
N GLU A 348 1.40 -9.70 -13.43
CA GLU A 348 0.53 -8.69 -14.01
C GLU A 348 -0.36 -8.02 -12.95
N GLU A 349 -0.85 -8.79 -11.97
CA GLU A 349 -1.55 -8.23 -10.81
C GLU A 349 -0.67 -7.28 -10.00
N PHE A 350 0.57 -7.68 -9.74
CA PHE A 350 1.58 -6.83 -9.08
C PHE A 350 1.79 -5.53 -9.86
N GLN A 351 2.00 -5.60 -11.18
CA GLN A 351 2.17 -4.43 -12.04
C GLN A 351 0.93 -3.51 -12.07
N VAL A 352 -0.28 -4.07 -11.96
CA VAL A 352 -1.52 -3.28 -11.79
C VAL A 352 -1.58 -2.61 -10.43
N SER A 353 -1.00 -3.22 -9.39
CA SER A 353 -0.94 -2.65 -8.04
C SER A 353 0.11 -1.55 -7.87
N GLU A 354 1.21 -1.60 -8.63
CA GLU A 354 2.37 -0.70 -8.53
C GLU A 354 2.26 0.65 -9.29
N ASP A 355 1.09 1.04 -9.80
CA ASP A 355 0.87 2.26 -10.63
C ASP A 355 1.19 3.60 -9.89
N ASP A 356 2.47 3.87 -9.63
CA ASP A 356 3.06 5.03 -8.93
C ASP A 356 2.45 5.32 -7.55
N GLY A 357 2.04 4.28 -6.81
CA GLY A 357 1.34 4.42 -5.52
C GLY A 357 -0.10 4.94 -5.64
N TYR A 358 -0.62 5.14 -6.85
CA TYR A 358 -2.01 5.48 -7.09
C TYR A 358 -2.81 4.21 -7.32
N SER A 359 -3.31 3.61 -6.25
CA SER A 359 -4.30 2.55 -6.43
C SER A 359 -5.56 3.12 -7.10
N VAL A 360 -5.98 2.51 -8.21
CA VAL A 360 -7.23 2.88 -8.88
C VAL A 360 -8.39 2.42 -8.00
N ARG A 361 -8.90 3.33 -7.16
CA ARG A 361 -10.10 3.08 -6.35
C ARG A 361 -11.33 3.55 -7.10
N PRO A 362 -12.28 2.64 -7.45
CA PRO A 362 -13.54 3.07 -8.03
C PRO A 362 -14.33 3.82 -6.94
N GLY A 363 -14.73 5.06 -7.23
CA GLY A 363 -15.38 5.91 -6.24
C GLY A 363 -15.43 7.38 -6.63
N LEU A 364 -15.67 8.24 -5.65
CA LEU A 364 -15.79 9.68 -5.86
C LEU A 364 -14.70 10.44 -5.08
N TYR A 365 -13.97 11.29 -5.77
CA TYR A 365 -13.01 12.21 -5.17
C TYR A 365 -13.71 13.49 -4.72
N LEU A 366 -13.58 13.82 -3.44
CA LEU A 366 -14.10 15.05 -2.84
C LEU A 366 -12.93 15.96 -2.46
N GLY A 367 -12.77 17.06 -3.20
CA GLY A 367 -11.81 18.11 -2.88
C GLY A 367 -12.50 19.38 -2.37
N SER A 368 -11.93 20.02 -1.35
CA SER A 368 -12.31 21.37 -0.95
C SER A 368 -11.44 22.41 -1.66
N SER A 369 -12.05 23.45 -2.23
CA SER A 369 -11.29 24.57 -2.80
C SER A 369 -10.47 25.32 -1.74
N GLU A 370 -10.86 25.27 -0.46
CA GLU A 370 -10.11 25.91 0.63
C GLU A 370 -8.94 25.04 1.12
N ARG A 371 -9.04 23.72 0.95
CA ARG A 371 -8.05 22.73 1.38
C ARG A 371 -7.84 21.67 0.29
N PRO A 372 -7.14 22.02 -0.80
CA PRO A 372 -6.99 21.12 -1.95
C PRO A 372 -6.16 19.86 -1.64
N HIS A 373 -5.38 19.87 -0.55
CA HIS A 373 -4.55 18.75 -0.10
C HIS A 373 -5.22 17.84 0.95
N GLU A 374 -6.41 18.20 1.45
CA GLU A 374 -7.20 17.35 2.36
C GLU A 374 -8.38 16.77 1.58
N ALA A 375 -8.08 15.98 0.56
CA ALA A 375 -9.12 15.30 -0.22
C ALA A 375 -9.68 14.11 0.54
N SER A 376 -10.95 13.81 0.31
CA SER A 376 -11.60 12.61 0.83
C SER A 376 -12.10 11.76 -0.32
N PHE A 377 -12.08 10.45 -0.14
CA PHE A 377 -12.57 9.47 -1.10
C PHE A 377 -13.85 8.84 -0.59
N LEU A 378 -14.88 8.81 -1.43
CA LEU A 378 -16.10 8.06 -1.16
C LEU A 378 -16.10 6.75 -1.94
N THR A 379 -16.20 5.65 -1.20
CA THR A 379 -16.28 4.28 -1.71
C THR A 379 -17.45 3.55 -1.04
N GLU A 380 -17.66 2.28 -1.37
CA GLU A 380 -18.66 1.44 -0.70
C GLU A 380 -18.30 1.13 0.78
N THR A 381 -17.02 1.28 1.13
CA THR A 381 -16.46 1.00 2.47
C THR A 381 -16.15 2.26 3.27
N SER A 382 -16.19 3.44 2.66
CA SER A 382 -15.89 4.72 3.32
C SER A 382 -17.00 5.15 4.29
N VAL A 383 -16.71 6.14 5.14
CA VAL A 383 -17.71 6.79 5.98
C VAL A 383 -17.65 8.30 5.75
N PRO A 384 -18.68 8.91 5.12
CA PRO A 384 -19.89 8.30 4.59
C PRO A 384 -19.64 7.39 3.37
N SER A 385 -20.52 6.42 3.11
CA SER A 385 -20.37 5.44 2.01
C SER A 385 -21.25 5.79 0.80
N ILE A 386 -20.80 5.42 -0.40
CA ILE A 386 -21.65 5.31 -1.60
C ILE A 386 -22.18 3.88 -1.74
N SER A 387 -23.25 3.71 -2.53
CA SER A 387 -23.96 2.43 -2.61
C SER A 387 -23.52 1.51 -3.76
N ASP A 388 -22.84 2.08 -4.76
CA ASP A 388 -22.28 1.40 -5.92
C ASP A 388 -21.20 2.34 -6.47
N SER A 389 -19.99 1.82 -6.65
CA SER A 389 -18.82 2.56 -7.13
C SER A 389 -18.82 2.86 -8.64
N ALA A 390 -19.72 2.24 -9.42
CA ALA A 390 -19.89 2.49 -10.85
C ALA A 390 -20.69 3.78 -11.12
N ILE A 391 -20.06 4.93 -10.86
CA ILE A 391 -20.69 6.26 -10.99
C ILE A 391 -21.02 6.58 -12.46
N VAL A 392 -22.25 7.02 -12.70
CA VAL A 392 -22.76 7.48 -14.00
C VAL A 392 -22.77 9.00 -14.08
N SER A 393 -23.27 9.68 -13.04
CA SER A 393 -23.42 11.14 -13.05
C SER A 393 -23.55 11.68 -11.63
N THR A 394 -23.15 12.94 -11.44
CA THR A 394 -23.22 13.66 -10.16
C THR A 394 -23.96 14.98 -10.37
N GLN A 395 -24.97 15.24 -9.54
CA GLN A 395 -25.86 16.39 -9.68
C GLN A 395 -25.96 17.13 -8.35
N VAL A 396 -25.85 18.46 -8.37
CA VAL A 396 -25.97 19.31 -7.18
C VAL A 396 -27.37 19.89 -7.10
N SER A 397 -28.05 19.70 -5.97
CA SER A 397 -29.30 20.41 -5.68
C SER A 397 -29.00 21.65 -4.85
N GLU A 398 -28.90 22.81 -5.50
CA GLU A 398 -28.64 24.08 -4.79
C GLU A 398 -29.71 24.42 -3.75
N LEU A 399 -30.98 24.09 -4.03
CA LEU A 399 -32.11 24.36 -3.15
C LEU A 399 -32.02 23.57 -1.83
N LEU A 400 -31.60 22.30 -1.92
CA LEU A 400 -31.54 21.40 -0.77
C LEU A 400 -30.14 21.35 -0.13
N GLY A 401 -29.11 21.85 -0.82
CA GLY A 401 -27.73 21.76 -0.38
C GLY A 401 -27.16 20.33 -0.42
N THR A 402 -27.77 19.44 -1.19
CA THR A 402 -27.41 18.01 -1.26
C THR A 402 -26.73 17.65 -2.59
N LEU A 403 -25.82 16.69 -2.56
CA LEU A 403 -25.23 16.07 -3.74
C LEU A 403 -25.95 14.75 -4.06
N VAL A 404 -26.41 14.60 -5.30
CA VAL A 404 -27.01 13.37 -5.81
C VAL A 404 -25.97 12.64 -6.65
N ILE A 405 -25.60 11.44 -6.22
CA ILE A 405 -24.64 10.57 -6.87
C ILE A 405 -25.42 9.42 -7.50
N THR A 406 -25.43 9.34 -8.82
CA THR A 406 -26.10 8.27 -9.54
C THR A 406 -25.06 7.25 -10.01
N SER A 407 -25.26 6.00 -9.62
CA SER A 407 -24.46 4.86 -10.06
C SER A 407 -25.27 3.99 -11.03
N ARG A 408 -24.64 2.97 -11.63
CA ARG A 408 -25.32 2.10 -12.60
C ARG A 408 -26.55 1.40 -12.04
N ASN A 409 -26.56 1.07 -10.75
CA ASN A 409 -27.66 0.31 -10.13
C ASN A 409 -28.36 1.03 -8.98
N SER A 410 -27.92 2.22 -8.59
CA SER A 410 -28.41 2.90 -7.40
C SER A 410 -28.27 4.41 -7.48
N VAL A 411 -28.92 5.11 -6.55
CA VAL A 411 -28.72 6.54 -6.33
C VAL A 411 -28.38 6.76 -4.86
N THR A 412 -27.30 7.47 -4.58
CA THR A 412 -26.90 7.91 -3.25
C THR A 412 -27.05 9.42 -3.13
N ILE A 413 -27.80 9.88 -2.12
CA ILE A 413 -27.90 11.30 -1.76
C ILE A 413 -26.95 11.55 -0.61
N LEU A 414 -26.03 12.50 -0.77
CA LEU A 414 -25.07 12.95 0.23
C LEU A 414 -25.47 14.33 0.73
N ASP A 415 -25.60 14.48 2.05
CA ASP A 415 -25.59 15.79 2.70
C ASP A 415 -24.14 16.15 3.06
N PRO A 416 -23.53 17.13 2.38
CA PRO A 416 -22.13 17.50 2.59
C PRO A 416 -21.88 18.18 3.93
N ILE A 417 -22.91 18.73 4.60
CA ILE A 417 -22.78 19.41 5.88
C ILE A 417 -22.83 18.41 7.02
N SER A 418 -23.80 17.49 7.01
CA SER A 418 -23.92 16.45 8.03
C SER A 418 -23.03 15.24 7.79
N GLN A 419 -22.42 15.12 6.60
CA GLN A 419 -21.64 13.96 6.15
C GLN A 419 -22.42 12.65 6.27
N THR A 420 -23.71 12.68 5.93
CA THR A 420 -24.56 11.50 5.92
C THR A 420 -25.01 11.15 4.51
N THR A 421 -25.15 9.86 4.22
CA THR A 421 -25.64 9.36 2.94
C THR A 421 -26.93 8.58 3.10
N GLN A 422 -27.79 8.69 2.09
CA GLN A 422 -29.01 7.91 1.94
C GLN A 422 -28.97 7.22 0.58
N ALA A 423 -29.10 5.89 0.56
CA ALA A 423 -28.99 5.09 -0.65
C ALA A 423 -30.34 4.51 -1.10
N PHE A 424 -30.59 4.56 -2.40
CA PHE A 424 -31.78 4.03 -3.08
C PHE A 424 -31.33 3.00 -4.10
N GLN A 425 -31.55 1.72 -3.81
CA GLN A 425 -31.16 0.60 -4.65
C GLN A 425 -32.19 0.36 -5.76
N GLN A 426 -31.72 0.19 -7.00
CA GLN A 426 -32.53 -0.06 -8.20
C GLN A 426 -33.79 0.82 -8.31
N PRO A 427 -33.64 2.16 -8.38
CA PRO A 427 -34.79 3.06 -8.51
C PRO A 427 -35.53 2.88 -9.85
N VAL A 428 -34.84 2.42 -10.90
CA VAL A 428 -35.41 2.09 -12.21
C VAL A 428 -35.08 0.65 -12.61
N PRO A 429 -35.89 0.00 -13.47
CA PRO A 429 -35.56 -1.30 -14.03
C PRO A 429 -34.28 -1.27 -14.89
N GLY A 430 -33.40 -2.25 -14.69
CA GLY A 430 -32.17 -2.43 -15.45
C GLY A 430 -31.03 -1.52 -15.00
N THR A 431 -30.18 -1.11 -15.94
CA THR A 431 -28.97 -0.34 -15.67
C THR A 431 -29.18 1.12 -16.04
N ILE A 432 -28.88 2.03 -15.13
CA ILE A 432 -28.93 3.47 -15.35
C ILE A 432 -27.85 3.86 -16.35
N THR A 433 -28.21 4.71 -17.31
CA THR A 433 -27.33 5.18 -18.39
C THR A 433 -26.95 6.64 -18.24
N ASP A 434 -27.86 7.47 -17.73
CA ASP A 434 -27.65 8.90 -17.51
C ASP A 434 -28.61 9.40 -16.40
N SER A 435 -28.27 10.53 -15.80
CA SER A 435 -29.15 11.21 -14.84
C SER A 435 -29.02 12.72 -14.89
N ILE A 436 -30.16 13.39 -14.73
CA ILE A 436 -30.23 14.85 -14.67
C ILE A 436 -31.18 15.31 -13.57
N LEU A 437 -30.81 16.39 -12.89
CA LEU A 437 -31.69 17.07 -11.94
C LEU A 437 -32.39 18.25 -12.63
N LEU A 438 -33.72 18.29 -12.56
CA LEU A 438 -34.54 19.35 -13.16
C LEU A 438 -35.33 20.12 -12.12
N THR A 439 -35.52 21.41 -12.37
CA THR A 439 -36.53 22.23 -11.70
C THR A 439 -37.77 22.32 -12.59
N LEU A 440 -38.92 21.92 -12.05
CA LEU A 440 -40.20 21.86 -12.75
C LEU A 440 -40.96 23.20 -12.66
N SER A 441 -42.10 23.28 -13.35
CA SER A 441 -42.93 24.51 -13.40
C SER A 441 -43.50 24.97 -12.05
N ASP A 442 -43.55 24.07 -11.07
CA ASP A 442 -44.03 24.33 -9.71
C ASP A 442 -42.87 24.58 -8.73
N ASP A 443 -41.67 24.87 -9.24
CA ASP A 443 -40.41 25.03 -8.49
C ASP A 443 -39.98 23.78 -7.70
N SER A 444 -40.59 22.62 -7.96
CA SER A 444 -40.15 21.35 -7.39
C SER A 444 -38.94 20.80 -8.14
N ASN A 445 -38.07 20.09 -7.43
CA ASN A 445 -36.93 19.39 -8.03
C ASN A 445 -37.29 17.93 -8.32
N ALA A 446 -36.93 17.47 -9.51
CA ALA A 446 -37.10 16.09 -9.93
C ALA A 446 -35.79 15.52 -10.46
N LEU A 447 -35.38 14.39 -9.93
CA LEU A 447 -34.31 13.58 -10.49
C LEU A 447 -34.87 12.72 -11.61
N VAL A 448 -34.25 12.78 -12.77
CA VAL A 448 -34.60 12.00 -13.94
C VAL A 448 -33.50 10.99 -14.20
N LEU A 449 -33.87 9.73 -14.34
CA LEU A 449 -32.96 8.62 -14.58
C LEU A 449 -33.32 7.96 -15.90
N SER A 450 -32.37 7.82 -16.82
CA SER A 450 -32.53 6.94 -17.98
C SER A 450 -31.91 5.59 -17.73
N SER A 451 -32.44 4.57 -18.40
CA SER A 451 -31.97 3.21 -18.33
C SER A 451 -32.08 2.53 -19.70
N ASN A 452 -31.55 1.32 -19.78
CA ASN A 452 -31.76 0.44 -20.93
C ASN A 452 -33.22 -0.04 -21.11
N PHE A 453 -34.14 0.26 -20.18
CA PHE A 453 -35.57 -0.07 -20.28
C PHE A 453 -36.48 1.16 -20.39
N GLY A 454 -35.95 2.37 -20.35
CA GLY A 454 -36.73 3.61 -20.46
C GLY A 454 -36.31 4.69 -19.48
N ILE A 455 -37.26 5.54 -19.09
CA ILE A 455 -37.01 6.76 -18.32
C ILE A 455 -37.87 6.83 -17.06
N GLY A 456 -37.26 7.17 -15.93
CA GLY A 456 -37.92 7.39 -14.65
C GLY A 456 -37.78 8.83 -14.16
N ALA A 457 -38.81 9.35 -13.52
CA ALA A 457 -38.81 10.67 -12.89
C ALA A 457 -39.20 10.54 -11.41
N PHE A 458 -38.40 11.12 -10.53
CA PHE A 458 -38.53 10.98 -9.08
C PHE A 458 -38.47 12.35 -8.40
N PRO A 459 -39.47 12.73 -7.58
CA PRO A 459 -39.36 13.94 -6.78
C PRO A 459 -38.19 13.86 -5.80
N LEU A 460 -37.41 14.94 -5.74
CA LEU A 460 -36.34 15.11 -4.76
C LEU A 460 -36.81 16.10 -3.67
N THR A 461 -36.81 15.65 -2.43
CA THR A 461 -37.28 16.40 -1.25
C THR A 461 -36.21 16.44 -0.16
N GLU A 462 -36.45 17.16 0.94
CA GLU A 462 -35.54 17.18 2.10
C GLU A 462 -35.32 15.78 2.71
N ASP A 463 -36.32 14.89 2.63
CA ASP A 463 -36.22 13.49 3.10
C ASP A 463 -35.55 12.55 2.07
N GLY A 464 -35.09 13.10 0.94
CA GLY A 464 -34.48 12.38 -0.17
C GLY A 464 -35.43 12.10 -1.35
N LEU A 465 -35.19 10.98 -2.04
CA LEU A 465 -35.96 10.53 -3.20
C LEU A 465 -37.32 9.95 -2.78
N ASN A 466 -38.41 10.52 -3.33
CA ASN A 466 -39.76 10.03 -3.09
C ASN A 466 -40.17 9.00 -4.15
N LEU A 467 -40.08 7.71 -3.82
CA LEU A 467 -40.44 6.62 -4.73
C LEU A 467 -41.96 6.48 -4.92
N ASP A 468 -42.80 6.86 -3.95
CA ASP A 468 -44.26 6.72 -4.02
C ASP A 468 -44.90 7.68 -5.04
N SER A 469 -44.30 8.85 -5.22
CA SER A 469 -44.73 9.89 -6.17
C SER A 469 -43.97 9.85 -7.50
N SER A 470 -43.16 8.80 -7.71
CA SER A 470 -42.37 8.61 -8.92
C SER A 470 -43.19 8.07 -10.10
N PHE A 471 -42.64 8.20 -11.30
CA PHE A 471 -43.22 7.64 -12.52
C PHE A 471 -42.13 7.07 -13.42
N PHE A 472 -42.33 5.84 -13.89
CA PHE A 472 -41.45 5.20 -14.87
C PHE A 472 -42.21 4.96 -16.18
N LEU A 473 -41.59 5.30 -17.29
CA LEU A 473 -42.08 5.07 -18.63
C LEU A 473 -41.15 4.08 -19.34
N GLU A 474 -41.68 2.91 -19.67
CA GLU A 474 -40.98 1.92 -20.49
C GLU A 474 -40.80 2.47 -21.91
N PHE A 475 -39.56 2.43 -22.39
CA PHE A 475 -39.17 2.96 -23.70
C PHE A 475 -37.92 2.23 -24.21
N ASP A 476 -37.56 2.46 -25.48
CA ASP A 476 -36.31 1.94 -26.04
C ASP A 476 -35.09 2.46 -25.25
N PRO A 477 -33.93 1.76 -25.29
CA PRO A 477 -32.74 2.15 -24.53
C PRO A 477 -32.33 3.61 -24.77
N ILE A 478 -32.38 4.41 -23.71
CA ILE A 478 -31.95 5.81 -23.72
C ILE A 478 -30.52 5.87 -23.22
N LEU A 479 -29.62 6.51 -23.97
CA LEU A 479 -28.21 6.64 -23.62
C LEU A 479 -27.91 7.96 -22.90
N SER A 480 -28.59 9.04 -23.28
CA SER A 480 -28.42 10.34 -22.62
C SER A 480 -29.71 11.15 -22.57
N VAL A 481 -29.87 11.92 -21.49
CA VAL A 481 -31.01 12.80 -21.22
C VAL A 481 -30.50 14.23 -21.04
N ASN A 482 -30.96 15.14 -21.90
CA ASN A 482 -30.44 16.51 -21.94
C ASN A 482 -31.58 17.53 -21.83
N PRO A 483 -31.37 18.66 -21.14
CA PRO A 483 -32.39 19.71 -21.04
C PRO A 483 -32.50 20.48 -22.36
N THR A 484 -33.72 20.88 -22.71
CA THR A 484 -33.96 21.74 -23.88
C THR A 484 -34.01 23.22 -23.50
N SER A 485 -34.06 24.11 -24.50
CA SER A 485 -34.14 25.56 -24.30
C SER A 485 -35.36 25.99 -23.49
N ALA A 486 -35.25 27.14 -22.82
CA ALA A 486 -36.34 27.74 -22.05
C ALA A 486 -37.59 28.02 -22.91
N SER A 487 -37.44 28.20 -24.23
CA SER A 487 -38.56 28.36 -25.16
C SER A 487 -39.49 27.15 -25.24
N MET A 488 -38.99 25.95 -24.93
CA MET A 488 -39.79 24.72 -24.86
C MET A 488 -40.51 24.55 -23.52
N GLY A 489 -40.26 25.44 -22.55
CA GLY A 489 -40.86 25.41 -21.22
C GLY A 489 -40.17 24.43 -20.26
N PRO A 490 -40.45 24.54 -18.95
CA PRO A 490 -39.83 23.72 -17.92
C PRO A 490 -40.16 22.23 -18.09
N GLY A 491 -39.22 21.38 -17.70
CA GLY A 491 -39.36 19.92 -17.75
C GLY A 491 -39.23 19.29 -19.14
N ALA A 492 -39.01 20.08 -20.20
CA ALA A 492 -38.77 19.56 -21.55
C ALA A 492 -37.34 19.01 -21.70
N LEU A 493 -37.25 17.83 -22.32
CA LEU A 493 -36.04 17.02 -22.43
C LEU A 493 -35.84 16.54 -23.87
N LEU A 494 -34.57 16.39 -24.25
CA LEU A 494 -34.10 15.70 -25.44
C LEU A 494 -33.45 14.38 -25.00
N LEU A 495 -33.99 13.27 -25.51
CA LEU A 495 -33.55 11.91 -25.27
C LEU A 495 -32.76 11.43 -26.49
N LEU A 496 -31.55 10.95 -26.26
CA LEU A 496 -30.69 10.36 -27.28
C LEU A 496 -30.56 8.86 -27.00
N GLY A 497 -30.86 8.04 -27.99
CA GLY A 497 -30.85 6.57 -27.92
C GLY A 497 -29.87 5.94 -28.88
N ASN A 498 -29.81 4.60 -28.87
CA ASN A 498 -28.91 3.85 -29.74
C ASN A 498 -29.29 4.01 -31.24
N GLN A 499 -28.31 3.81 -32.13
CA GLN A 499 -28.50 3.83 -33.60
C GLN A 499 -29.09 5.15 -34.13
N GLY A 500 -28.79 6.28 -33.47
CA GLY A 500 -29.25 7.60 -33.89
C GLY A 500 -30.69 7.93 -33.51
N GLY A 501 -31.31 7.19 -32.59
CA GLY A 501 -32.63 7.54 -32.06
C GLY A 501 -32.62 8.88 -31.31
N ALA A 502 -33.59 9.74 -31.59
CA ALA A 502 -33.67 11.07 -30.99
C ALA A 502 -35.11 11.49 -30.76
N HIS A 503 -35.48 11.69 -29.49
CA HIS A 503 -36.86 11.94 -29.08
C HIS A 503 -36.94 13.10 -28.10
N THR A 504 -38.05 13.83 -28.08
CA THR A 504 -38.34 14.83 -27.05
C THR A 504 -39.48 14.37 -26.16
N THR A 505 -39.39 14.66 -24.87
CA THR A 505 -40.45 14.42 -23.89
C THR A 505 -40.54 15.60 -22.93
N ARG A 506 -41.59 15.62 -22.09
CA ARG A 506 -41.73 16.57 -21.00
C ARG A 506 -42.13 15.87 -19.71
N ILE A 507 -41.53 16.31 -18.62
CA ILE A 507 -41.90 15.92 -17.26
C ILE A 507 -42.81 16.99 -16.66
N ASN A 508 -43.96 16.56 -16.17
CA ASN A 508 -44.95 17.42 -15.53
C ASN A 508 -45.17 16.98 -14.08
N SER A 509 -45.44 17.93 -13.20
CA SER A 509 -45.87 17.70 -11.81
C SER A 509 -47.34 18.07 -11.66
N ASP A 510 -48.14 17.17 -11.07
CA ASP A 510 -49.50 17.46 -10.63
C ASP A 510 -49.63 17.10 -9.15
N GLN A 511 -49.73 18.12 -8.28
CA GLN A 511 -49.80 17.98 -6.83
C GLN A 511 -48.65 17.16 -6.22
N GLY A 512 -47.42 17.30 -6.77
CA GLY A 512 -46.22 16.62 -6.29
C GLY A 512 -46.05 15.18 -6.81
N ARG A 513 -46.96 14.69 -7.65
CA ARG A 513 -46.80 13.43 -8.38
C ARG A 513 -46.32 13.71 -9.79
N LEU A 514 -45.26 13.03 -10.21
CA LEU A 514 -44.66 13.23 -11.53
C LEU A 514 -45.36 12.40 -12.59
N THR A 515 -45.32 12.90 -13.82
CA THR A 515 -45.78 12.23 -15.03
C THR A 515 -44.85 12.56 -16.19
N ILE A 516 -44.67 11.61 -17.11
CA ILE A 516 -43.83 11.76 -18.30
C ILE A 516 -44.73 11.69 -19.53
N GLU A 517 -44.65 12.70 -20.41
CA GLU A 517 -45.35 12.70 -21.69
C GLU A 517 -44.75 11.63 -22.63
N SER A 518 -45.57 11.05 -23.52
CA SER A 518 -45.07 10.07 -24.48
C SER A 518 -44.00 10.69 -25.39
N PRO A 519 -42.81 10.08 -25.53
CA PRO A 519 -41.73 10.62 -26.35
C PRO A 519 -42.16 10.84 -27.81
N THR A 520 -41.77 11.98 -28.37
CA THR A 520 -42.05 12.36 -29.76
C THR A 520 -40.75 12.39 -30.54
N ALA A 521 -40.68 11.70 -31.68
CA ALA A 521 -39.46 11.63 -32.49
C ALA A 521 -39.06 12.99 -33.09
N VAL A 522 -37.76 13.29 -33.09
CA VAL A 522 -37.17 14.48 -33.71
C VAL A 522 -36.60 14.06 -35.07
N GLU A 523 -37.47 13.92 -36.06
CA GLU A 523 -37.15 13.31 -37.36
C GLU A 523 -35.92 13.91 -38.05
N ALA A 524 -35.75 15.23 -37.98
CA ALA A 524 -34.61 15.92 -38.59
C ALA A 524 -33.27 15.50 -37.95
N LEU A 525 -33.26 15.23 -36.64
CA LEU A 525 -32.08 14.81 -35.91
C LEU A 525 -31.78 13.32 -36.15
N GLU A 526 -32.81 12.47 -36.17
CA GLU A 526 -32.65 11.03 -36.49
C GLU A 526 -32.11 10.82 -37.91
N GLN A 527 -32.58 11.63 -38.88
CA GLN A 527 -32.10 11.56 -40.27
C GLN A 527 -30.62 11.93 -40.41
N ILE A 528 -30.16 12.97 -39.72
CA ILE A 528 -28.74 13.37 -39.81
C ILE A 528 -27.82 12.41 -39.07
N LEU A 529 -28.26 11.85 -37.93
CA LEU A 529 -27.50 10.85 -37.18
C LEU A 529 -27.39 9.54 -37.98
N SER A 530 -28.51 9.05 -38.52
CA SER A 530 -28.52 7.84 -39.35
C SER A 530 -27.73 8.00 -40.65
N SER A 531 -27.56 9.22 -41.18
CA SER A 531 -26.76 9.46 -42.39
C SER A 531 -25.28 9.05 -42.26
N ARG A 532 -24.76 9.00 -41.03
CA ARG A 532 -23.39 8.61 -40.71
C ARG A 532 -23.30 7.46 -39.70
N ASN A 533 -24.42 6.82 -39.37
CA ASN A 533 -24.50 5.80 -38.32
C ASN A 533 -23.94 6.29 -36.97
N ALA A 534 -24.20 7.56 -36.65
CA ALA A 534 -23.71 8.22 -35.45
C ALA A 534 -24.72 8.12 -34.31
N THR A 535 -24.22 8.07 -33.08
CA THR A 535 -25.00 8.04 -31.85
C THR A 535 -24.81 9.34 -31.09
N GLY A 536 -25.92 9.99 -30.72
CA GLY A 536 -25.88 11.19 -29.89
C GLY A 536 -25.46 10.87 -28.46
N THR A 537 -24.45 11.56 -27.95
CA THR A 537 -23.87 11.34 -26.62
C THR A 537 -24.25 12.44 -25.63
N VAL A 538 -24.29 13.70 -26.07
CA VAL A 538 -24.58 14.87 -25.24
C VAL A 538 -25.22 15.96 -26.08
N SER A 539 -26.05 16.82 -25.49
CA SER A 539 -26.55 18.00 -26.19
C SER A 539 -26.61 19.23 -25.29
N LEU A 540 -26.44 20.40 -25.91
CA LEU A 540 -26.47 21.69 -25.24
C LEU A 540 -27.37 22.65 -26.05
N HIS A 541 -28.50 23.07 -25.45
CA HIS A 541 -29.45 23.97 -26.09
C HIS A 541 -29.32 25.39 -25.50
N LEU A 542 -28.62 26.26 -26.20
CA LEU A 542 -28.24 27.59 -25.73
C LEU A 542 -29.29 28.64 -26.12
N ASP A 543 -29.88 29.28 -25.11
CA ASP A 543 -30.69 30.48 -25.28
C ASP A 543 -29.81 31.73 -25.38
N ARG A 544 -29.98 32.52 -26.45
CA ARG A 544 -29.27 33.79 -26.65
C ARG A 544 -30.26 34.95 -26.67
N PRO A 545 -30.12 35.98 -25.82
CA PRO A 545 -31.05 37.11 -25.80
C PRO A 545 -31.15 37.79 -27.17
N GLY A 546 -32.32 37.70 -27.81
CA GLY A 546 -32.59 38.34 -29.11
C GLY A 546 -32.30 37.49 -30.35
N ASP A 547 -31.71 36.30 -30.20
CA ASP A 547 -31.45 35.35 -31.28
C ASP A 547 -32.26 34.06 -31.09
N THR A 548 -32.45 33.30 -32.17
CA THR A 548 -33.02 31.94 -32.08
C THR A 548 -32.05 31.03 -31.32
N PRO A 549 -32.53 30.16 -30.40
CA PRO A 549 -31.66 29.27 -29.64
C PRO A 549 -30.83 28.35 -30.55
N LEU A 550 -29.65 27.97 -30.06
CA LEU A 550 -28.69 27.13 -30.75
C LEU A 550 -28.59 25.79 -30.02
N LEU A 551 -29.02 24.71 -30.68
CA LEU A 551 -28.75 23.35 -30.24
C LEU A 551 -27.41 22.87 -30.80
N LEU A 552 -26.56 22.37 -29.91
CA LEU A 552 -25.37 21.61 -30.24
C LEU A 552 -25.60 20.16 -29.79
N VAL A 553 -25.25 19.20 -30.64
CA VAL A 553 -25.34 17.77 -30.31
C VAL A 553 -23.98 17.15 -30.55
N GLY A 554 -23.36 16.68 -29.48
CA GLY A 554 -22.17 15.85 -29.52
C GLY A 554 -22.52 14.42 -29.88
N THR A 555 -21.65 13.78 -30.64
CA THR A 555 -21.83 12.38 -31.07
C THR A 555 -20.50 11.63 -30.96
N ASP A 556 -20.55 10.32 -31.13
CA ASP A 556 -19.37 9.46 -31.35
C ASP A 556 -18.60 9.79 -32.64
N SER A 557 -19.26 10.36 -33.65
CA SER A 557 -18.67 10.62 -34.97
C SER A 557 -18.46 12.10 -35.33
N GLY A 558 -18.71 13.04 -34.41
CA GLY A 558 -18.55 14.48 -34.65
C GLY A 558 -19.49 15.39 -33.86
N LEU A 559 -19.61 16.64 -34.32
CA LEU A 559 -20.45 17.67 -33.70
C LEU A 559 -21.51 18.18 -34.67
N ILE A 560 -22.77 18.23 -34.23
CA ILE A 560 -23.90 18.78 -34.97
C ILE A 560 -24.28 20.14 -34.38
N ARG A 561 -24.60 21.09 -35.26
CA ARG A 561 -25.15 22.40 -34.92
C ARG A 561 -26.53 22.57 -35.55
N TRP A 562 -27.49 23.05 -34.78
CA TRP A 562 -28.84 23.32 -35.26
C TRP A 562 -29.43 24.58 -34.61
N ILE A 563 -29.92 25.53 -35.42
CA ILE A 563 -30.60 26.72 -34.93
C ILE A 563 -32.10 26.41 -34.87
N THR A 564 -32.65 26.27 -33.67
CA THR A 564 -34.05 25.88 -33.44
C THR A 564 -34.52 26.25 -32.04
N ASN A 565 -35.80 26.61 -31.90
CA ASN A 565 -36.44 26.93 -30.63
C ASN A 565 -37.41 25.85 -30.13
N ASP A 566 -37.83 24.93 -31.00
CA ASP A 566 -38.85 23.92 -30.75
C ASP A 566 -38.49 22.55 -31.36
N LEU A 567 -37.25 22.38 -31.80
CA LEU A 567 -36.75 21.19 -32.52
C LEU A 567 -37.49 20.94 -33.84
N SER A 568 -38.05 21.98 -34.46
CA SER A 568 -38.56 21.95 -35.84
C SER A 568 -37.57 22.58 -36.83
N GLU A 569 -37.73 22.27 -38.12
CA GLU A 569 -36.92 22.85 -39.20
C GLU A 569 -37.34 24.28 -39.61
N THR A 570 -38.13 24.97 -38.78
CA THR A 570 -38.70 26.28 -39.10
C THR A 570 -37.64 27.36 -39.32
N PHE A 571 -36.55 27.33 -38.53
CA PHE A 571 -35.48 28.34 -38.56
C PHE A 571 -34.18 27.86 -39.22
N GLY A 572 -34.04 26.55 -39.39
CA GLY A 572 -32.87 25.91 -39.99
C GLY A 572 -32.94 24.40 -39.83
N SER A 573 -32.03 23.68 -40.49
CA SER A 573 -31.87 22.23 -40.39
C SER A 573 -30.56 21.90 -39.65
N PRO A 574 -30.45 20.72 -39.02
CA PRO A 574 -29.22 20.30 -38.36
C PRO A 574 -28.09 20.11 -39.37
N LEU A 575 -26.86 20.44 -38.99
CA LEU A 575 -25.67 20.42 -39.85
C LEU A 575 -24.46 19.93 -39.06
N TRP A 576 -23.65 19.06 -39.67
CA TRP A 576 -22.35 18.67 -39.14
C TRP A 576 -21.38 19.86 -39.18
N VAL A 577 -20.80 20.20 -38.03
CA VAL A 577 -19.70 21.17 -37.92
C VAL A 577 -18.40 20.51 -38.36
N TYR A 578 -18.13 19.33 -37.79
CA TYR A 578 -17.04 18.45 -38.17
C TYR A 578 -17.46 16.99 -37.94
N THR A 579 -16.66 16.07 -38.47
CA THR A 579 -16.90 14.62 -38.53
C THR A 579 -15.57 13.88 -38.35
N GLU A 580 -15.60 12.55 -38.23
CA GLU A 580 -14.41 11.67 -38.22
C GLU A 580 -13.35 12.00 -39.28
N GLU A 581 -13.76 12.49 -40.46
CA GLU A 581 -12.85 12.77 -41.57
C GLU A 581 -12.08 14.10 -41.43
N ASN A 582 -12.59 15.05 -40.64
CA ASN A 582 -12.06 16.41 -40.61
C ASN A 582 -11.98 17.04 -39.22
N ALA A 583 -12.23 16.28 -38.15
CA ALA A 583 -12.22 16.75 -36.77
C ALA A 583 -10.93 17.46 -36.37
N GLU A 584 -9.77 16.95 -36.79
CA GLU A 584 -8.44 17.53 -36.46
C GLU A 584 -8.21 18.94 -37.03
N ASN A 585 -9.05 19.43 -37.94
CA ASN A 585 -9.02 20.82 -38.38
C ASN A 585 -9.70 21.78 -37.39
N PHE A 586 -10.49 21.25 -36.46
CA PHE A 586 -11.33 21.99 -35.52
C PHE A 586 -10.92 21.76 -34.06
N VAL A 587 -10.43 20.57 -33.75
CA VAL A 587 -9.99 20.17 -32.40
C VAL A 587 -8.55 19.65 -32.42
N GLY A 588 -7.92 19.58 -31.25
CA GLY A 588 -6.58 19.00 -31.11
C GLY A 588 -6.57 17.50 -31.43
N ILE A 589 -5.40 16.97 -31.80
CA ILE A 589 -5.20 15.54 -32.08
C ILE A 589 -5.37 14.77 -30.77
N ALA A 590 -6.33 13.85 -30.72
CA ALA A 590 -6.58 13.01 -29.54
C ALA A 590 -5.67 11.76 -29.50
N ASP A 591 -5.40 11.16 -30.65
CA ASP A 591 -4.58 9.95 -30.77
C ASP A 591 -3.71 10.03 -32.04
N LEU A 592 -2.40 9.82 -31.88
CA LEU A 592 -1.43 9.86 -32.97
C LEU A 592 -1.62 8.72 -34.00
N LEU A 593 -2.26 7.62 -33.60
CA LEU A 593 -2.48 6.43 -34.42
C LEU A 593 -3.91 6.32 -34.96
N ASN A 594 -4.87 7.05 -34.38
CA ASN A 594 -6.26 7.01 -34.79
C ASN A 594 -6.96 8.38 -34.78
N SER A 595 -7.01 9.03 -35.94
CA SER A 595 -7.63 10.34 -36.13
C SER A 595 -9.15 10.36 -35.85
N SER A 596 -9.84 9.21 -35.91
CA SER A 596 -11.29 9.16 -35.67
C SER A 596 -11.64 9.41 -34.20
N LYS A 597 -10.70 9.18 -33.27
CA LYS A 597 -10.91 9.49 -31.84
C LYS A 597 -11.06 11.00 -31.60
N SER A 598 -10.49 11.82 -32.46
CA SER A 598 -10.60 13.29 -32.40
C SER A 598 -12.02 13.79 -32.66
N SER A 599 -12.94 13.00 -33.24
CA SER A 599 -14.32 13.46 -33.50
C SER A 599 -15.30 13.21 -32.36
N VAL A 600 -14.94 12.41 -31.36
CA VAL A 600 -15.85 12.02 -30.26
C VAL A 600 -16.09 13.22 -29.36
N VAL A 601 -17.36 13.53 -29.09
CA VAL A 601 -17.76 14.61 -28.17
C VAL A 601 -18.44 14.01 -26.95
N ASN A 602 -17.78 14.07 -25.80
CA ASN A 602 -18.33 13.53 -24.55
C ASN A 602 -19.02 14.60 -23.68
N VAL A 603 -18.53 15.85 -23.73
CA VAL A 603 -19.00 16.94 -22.86
C VAL A 603 -19.20 18.21 -23.68
N LEU A 604 -20.27 18.97 -23.38
CA LEU A 604 -20.55 20.28 -23.94
C LEU A 604 -20.90 21.25 -22.81
N GLU A 605 -20.05 22.25 -22.60
CA GLU A 605 -20.25 23.25 -21.55
C GLU A 605 -20.20 24.69 -22.09
N PRO A 606 -21.02 25.61 -21.56
CA PRO A 606 -20.88 27.03 -21.86
C PRO A 606 -19.61 27.61 -21.24
N ALA A 607 -18.68 28.12 -22.07
CA ALA A 607 -17.39 28.67 -21.65
C ALA A 607 -17.45 30.05 -20.95
N GLY A 608 -18.56 30.45 -20.33
CA GLY A 608 -18.71 31.75 -19.64
C GLY A 608 -18.75 32.99 -20.54
N ILE A 609 -18.75 34.19 -19.93
CA ILE A 609 -18.77 35.47 -20.66
C ILE A 609 -17.33 35.84 -21.02
N LEU A 610 -17.00 35.92 -22.31
CA LEU A 610 -15.70 36.46 -22.72
C LEU A 610 -15.61 37.95 -22.36
N THR A 611 -14.60 38.30 -21.56
CA THR A 611 -14.25 39.70 -21.29
C THR A 611 -13.81 40.40 -22.58
N SER A 612 -13.74 41.74 -22.56
CA SER A 612 -13.25 42.54 -23.70
C SER A 612 -11.83 42.17 -24.16
N ASN A 613 -11.09 41.41 -23.35
CA ASN A 613 -9.71 40.99 -23.61
C ASN A 613 -9.62 39.56 -24.15
N GLY A 614 -10.74 38.84 -24.34
CA GLY A 614 -10.76 37.46 -24.81
C GLY A 614 -10.49 36.42 -23.74
N GLU A 615 -10.40 36.82 -22.47
CA GLU A 615 -10.34 35.91 -21.32
C GLU A 615 -11.76 35.54 -20.89
N ILE A 616 -11.95 34.29 -20.44
CA ILE A 616 -13.21 33.83 -19.84
C ILE A 616 -13.42 34.59 -18.53
N GLY A 617 -14.42 35.46 -18.49
CA GLY A 617 -14.86 36.15 -17.29
C GLY A 617 -15.73 35.23 -16.43
N GLN A 618 -15.57 35.33 -15.11
CA GLN A 618 -16.43 34.68 -14.12
C GLN A 618 -17.88 35.10 -14.24
#